data_AF-A0A7J2JXS3-F1
#
_entry.id   AF-A0A7J2JXS3-F1
#
_cell.length_a   1.000
_cell.length_b   1.000
_cell.length_c   1.000
_cell.angle_alpha   90.00
_cell.angle_beta   90.00
_cell.angle_gamma   90.00
#
_symmetry.space_group_name_H-M   'P 1'
#
loop_
_entity.id
_entity.type
_entity.pdbx_description
1 polymer ?
#
loop_
_entity_poly.entity_id
_entity_poly.type
_entity_poly.pdbx_seq_one_letter_code
_entity_poly.pdbx_strand_id
1 'polypeptide(L)'
;MRLYRKEGDTLKVLCLPDEEVEKGDYLLVEEPDRRRALLAQVIDVQFANIPGVLEELLRDSMVNCLDCGQDMDPLDLGSHLAYLEDARLLLCKIRGGLLDDELAEHMYWLPSRSRSYVRKLGTAEVLELSGVGGELPILLGEARDGSK
;
A
#
# COMPACT_ATOMS: atom_id res chain seq x y z
N MET A 1 0.34 -4.05 -5.31
CA MET A 1 0.13 -2.64 -4.94
C MET A 1 0.50 -1.75 -6.11
N ARG A 2 -0.13 -0.57 -6.26
CA ARG A 2 0.19 0.39 -7.33
C ARG A 2 0.33 1.81 -6.80
N LEU A 3 1.30 2.56 -7.33
CA LEU A 3 1.48 3.97 -6.97
C LEU A 3 0.36 4.84 -7.55
N TYR A 4 -0.38 5.54 -6.68
CA TYR A 4 -1.46 6.44 -7.08
C TYR A 4 -0.97 7.90 -7.19
N ARG A 5 -0.36 8.43 -6.12
CA ARG A 5 0.05 9.84 -6.07
C ARG A 5 1.26 10.05 -5.15
N LYS A 6 2.08 11.05 -5.47
CA LYS A 6 3.15 11.59 -4.60
C LYS A 6 2.89 13.06 -4.36
N GLU A 7 2.91 13.48 -3.09
CA GLU A 7 2.76 14.87 -2.66
C GLU A 7 3.84 15.17 -1.61
N GLY A 8 4.87 15.93 -2.01
CA GLY A 8 6.03 16.17 -1.15
C GLY A 8 6.76 14.87 -0.78
N ASP A 9 6.76 14.57 0.52
CA ASP A 9 7.33 13.39 1.15
C ASP A 9 6.28 12.32 1.51
N THR A 10 5.05 12.46 1.01
CA THR A 10 3.99 11.46 1.15
C THR A 10 3.71 10.76 -0.17
N LEU A 11 3.42 9.46 -0.08
CA LEU A 11 2.98 8.61 -1.18
C LEU A 11 1.60 8.06 -0.85
N LYS A 12 0.75 7.98 -1.87
CA LYS A 12 -0.53 7.29 -1.83
C LYS A 12 -0.42 6.07 -2.73
N VAL A 13 -0.68 4.90 -2.17
CA VAL A 13 -0.58 3.60 -2.85
C VAL A 13 -1.95 2.94 -2.83
N LEU A 14 -2.41 2.47 -3.99
CA LEU A 14 -3.59 1.62 -4.10
C LEU A 14 -3.19 0.18 -3.76
N CYS A 15 -3.94 -0.40 -2.84
CA CYS A 15 -3.76 -1.72 -2.27
C CYS A 15 -5.06 -2.49 -2.46
N LEU A 16 -4.98 -3.66 -3.09
CA LEU A 16 -6.16 -4.49 -3.29
C LEU A 16 -6.53 -5.23 -1.99
N PRO A 17 -7.78 -5.73 -1.85
CA PRO A 17 -8.20 -6.47 -0.65
C PRO A 17 -7.28 -7.64 -0.29
N ASP A 18 -6.76 -8.35 -1.30
CA ASP A 18 -5.91 -9.54 -1.12
C ASP A 18 -4.51 -9.24 -0.57
N GLU A 19 -4.11 -7.97 -0.49
CA GLU A 19 -2.75 -7.58 -0.11
C GLU A 19 -2.67 -7.23 1.38
N GLU A 20 -2.02 -8.05 2.19
CA GLU A 20 -1.95 -7.82 3.65
C GLU A 20 -0.93 -6.73 4.04
N VAL A 21 -1.42 -5.49 4.08
CA VAL A 21 -0.66 -4.31 4.52
C VAL A 21 -1.41 -3.54 5.60
N GLU A 22 -0.69 -3.20 6.66
CA GLU A 22 -1.23 -2.49 7.82
C GLU A 22 -0.42 -1.23 8.13
N LYS A 23 -0.95 -0.41 9.05
CA LYS A 23 -0.25 0.75 9.56
C LYS A 23 1.04 0.34 10.28
N GLY A 24 2.13 1.04 9.98
CA GLY A 24 3.46 0.79 10.52
C GLY A 24 4.37 -0.01 9.58
N ASP A 25 3.79 -0.75 8.63
CA ASP A 25 4.54 -1.55 7.66
C ASP A 25 5.41 -0.67 6.76
N TYR A 26 6.52 -1.25 6.30
CA TYR A 26 7.40 -0.62 5.32
C TYR A 26 7.11 -1.15 3.93
N LEU A 27 7.15 -0.24 2.96
CA LEU A 27 6.98 -0.51 1.55
C LEU A 27 8.23 -0.04 0.80
N LEU A 28 8.64 -0.83 -0.18
CA LEU A 28 9.66 -0.47 -1.14
C LEU A 28 9.02 -0.19 -2.49
N VAL A 29 9.27 1.00 -3.03
CA VAL A 29 8.84 1.41 -4.37
C VAL A 29 10.04 1.36 -5.29
N GLU A 30 10.17 0.29 -6.07
CA GLU A 30 11.33 -0.01 -6.90
C GLU A 30 11.10 0.41 -8.35
N GLU A 31 12.11 0.98 -8.99
CA GLU A 31 12.16 1.19 -10.44
C GLU A 31 13.37 0.45 -11.03
N PRO A 32 13.19 -0.80 -11.49
CA PRO A 32 14.27 -1.64 -11.98
C PRO A 32 15.03 -1.00 -13.15
N ASP A 33 14.31 -0.33 -14.06
CA ASP A 33 14.87 0.39 -15.22
C ASP A 33 15.95 1.42 -14.83
N ARG A 34 15.88 1.96 -13.61
CA ARG A 34 16.73 3.06 -13.14
C ARG A 34 17.53 2.71 -11.89
N ARG A 35 17.48 1.44 -11.43
CA ARG A 35 18.18 0.95 -10.23
C ARG A 35 18.02 1.86 -9.01
N ARG A 36 16.78 2.30 -8.80
CA ARG A 36 16.44 3.19 -7.69
C ARG A 36 15.18 2.71 -6.99
N ALA A 37 15.14 2.89 -5.68
CA ALA A 37 13.98 2.54 -4.88
C ALA A 37 13.66 3.63 -3.84
N LEU A 38 12.41 3.70 -3.39
CA LEU A 38 12.01 4.53 -2.26
C LEU A 38 11.50 3.65 -1.13
N LEU A 39 12.04 3.89 0.06
CA LEU A 39 11.54 3.33 1.30
C LEU A 39 10.45 4.26 1.86
N ALA A 40 9.25 3.73 2.02
CA ALA A 40 8.12 4.44 2.59
C ALA A 40 7.48 3.62 3.71
N GLN A 41 6.98 4.29 4.75
CA GLN A 41 6.28 3.66 5.85
C GLN A 41 4.79 4.00 5.78
N VAL A 42 3.92 3.01 5.94
CA VAL A 42 2.47 3.19 6.00
C VAL A 42 2.11 3.92 7.30
N ILE A 43 1.60 5.14 7.17
CA ILE A 43 1.17 5.97 8.30
C ILE A 43 -0.34 5.85 8.56
N ASP A 44 -1.11 5.52 7.53
CA ASP A 44 -2.56 5.38 7.62
C ASP A 44 -3.11 4.50 6.48
N VAL A 45 -4.26 3.87 6.71
CA VAL A 45 -4.95 2.99 5.76
C VAL A 45 -6.40 3.45 5.67
N GLN A 46 -6.86 3.79 4.46
CA GLN A 46 -8.20 4.29 4.20
C GLN A 46 -8.85 3.47 3.09
N PHE A 47 -10.18 3.48 2.96
CA PHE A 47 -10.82 2.97 1.76
C PHE A 47 -10.48 3.85 0.56
N ALA A 48 -10.35 3.24 -0.62
CA ALA A 48 -10.20 3.97 -1.86
C ALA A 48 -11.49 4.72 -2.15
N ASN A 49 -11.42 6.06 -2.21
CA ASN A 49 -12.57 6.88 -2.55
C ASN A 49 -12.84 6.80 -4.07
N ILE A 50 -13.57 5.77 -4.48
CA ILE A 50 -14.00 5.55 -5.86
C ILE A 50 -15.33 6.28 -6.06
N PRO A 51 -15.43 7.24 -6.99
CA PRO A 51 -16.71 7.88 -7.32
C PRO A 51 -17.75 6.83 -7.71
N GLY A 52 -18.98 6.94 -7.21
CA GLY A 52 -20.04 5.95 -7.48
C GLY A 52 -20.28 4.95 -6.35
N VAL A 53 -19.32 4.74 -5.45
CA VAL A 53 -19.43 3.72 -4.39
C VAL A 53 -20.55 4.05 -3.40
N LEU A 54 -20.74 5.32 -3.05
CA LEU A 54 -21.84 5.69 -2.14
C LEU A 54 -23.20 5.42 -2.77
N GLU A 55 -23.39 5.73 -4.05
CA GLU A 55 -24.62 5.45 -4.76
C GLU A 55 -24.90 3.94 -4.82
N GLU A 56 -23.86 3.13 -5.02
CA GLU A 56 -23.98 1.67 -5.09
C GLU A 56 -24.29 1.04 -3.72
N LEU A 57 -23.58 1.43 -2.66
CA LEU A 57 -23.87 0.99 -1.29
C LEU A 57 -25.31 1.33 -0.85
N LEU A 58 -25.83 2.50 -1.25
CA LEU A 58 -27.22 2.89 -1.00
C LEU A 58 -28.21 2.07 -1.84
N ARG A 59 -27.90 1.80 -3.11
CA ARG A 59 -28.71 0.95 -3.99
C ARG A 59 -28.84 -0.44 -3.42
N ASP A 60 -27.74 -1.07 -3.06
CA ASP A 60 -27.71 -2.43 -2.50
C ASP A 60 -28.52 -2.52 -1.20
N SER A 61 -28.33 -1.54 -0.30
CA SER A 61 -29.11 -1.44 0.95
C SER A 61 -30.63 -1.34 0.72
N MET A 62 -31.06 -0.63 -0.32
CA MET A 62 -32.49 -0.47 -0.65
C MET A 62 -33.08 -1.69 -1.38
N VAL A 63 -32.32 -2.32 -2.27
CA VAL A 63 -32.74 -3.52 -3.01
C VAL A 63 -32.94 -4.69 -2.05
N ASN A 64 -32.01 -4.90 -1.11
CA ASN A 64 -32.14 -5.90 -0.05
C ASN A 64 -33.36 -5.68 0.87
N CYS A 65 -33.88 -4.45 0.96
CA CYS A 65 -35.10 -4.15 1.73
C CYS A 65 -36.40 -4.45 0.97
N LEU A 66 -36.34 -4.60 -0.36
CA LEU A 66 -37.53 -4.74 -1.21
C LEU A 66 -37.80 -6.19 -1.64
N ASP A 67 -36.83 -7.09 -1.49
CA ASP A 67 -36.92 -8.56 -1.48
C ASP A 67 -38.06 -9.18 -2.33
N CYS A 68 -38.17 -8.75 -3.59
CA CYS A 68 -39.15 -9.25 -4.54
C CYS A 68 -38.54 -9.46 -5.93
N GLY A 69 -37.57 -10.37 -6.02
CA GLY A 69 -37.00 -10.80 -7.31
C GLY A 69 -35.76 -11.68 -7.10
N GLN A 70 -35.51 -12.60 -8.03
CA GLN A 70 -34.20 -13.26 -8.13
C GLN A 70 -33.27 -12.29 -8.84
N ASP A 71 -32.23 -11.82 -8.15
CA ASP A 71 -31.16 -11.06 -8.78
C ASP A 71 -30.33 -12.02 -9.65
N MET A 72 -30.24 -11.72 -10.94
CA MET A 72 -29.57 -12.57 -11.93
C MET A 72 -28.31 -11.85 -12.39
N ASP A 73 -27.17 -12.25 -11.85
CA ASP A 73 -25.85 -11.74 -12.23
C ASP A 73 -25.03 -12.82 -12.97
N PRO A 74 -25.29 -13.06 -14.27
CA PRO A 74 -24.56 -14.05 -15.04
C PRO A 74 -23.07 -13.71 -15.27
N LEU A 75 -22.66 -12.47 -14.95
CA LEU A 75 -21.30 -11.97 -15.16
C LEU A 75 -20.53 -11.75 -13.86
N ASP A 76 -21.16 -12.02 -12.70
CA ASP A 76 -20.58 -11.84 -11.37
C ASP A 76 -20.02 -10.41 -11.13
N LEU A 77 -20.73 -9.41 -11.66
CA LEU A 77 -20.39 -8.00 -11.49
C LEU A 77 -20.48 -7.57 -10.03
N GLY A 78 -21.40 -8.14 -9.25
CA GLY A 78 -21.54 -7.83 -7.82
C GLY A 78 -20.27 -8.15 -7.03
N SER A 79 -19.64 -9.30 -7.29
CA SER A 79 -18.38 -9.67 -6.61
C SER A 79 -17.22 -8.75 -7.01
N HIS A 80 -17.16 -8.37 -8.29
CA HIS A 80 -16.16 -7.42 -8.80
C HIS A 80 -16.34 -6.01 -8.23
N LEU A 81 -17.57 -5.57 -8.03
CA LEU A 81 -17.87 -4.29 -7.39
C LEU A 81 -17.48 -4.32 -5.91
N ALA A 82 -17.89 -5.35 -5.16
CA ALA A 82 -17.49 -5.53 -3.77
C ALA A 82 -15.95 -5.52 -3.61
N TYR A 83 -15.23 -6.18 -4.52
CA TYR A 83 -13.76 -6.15 -4.54
C TYR A 83 -13.17 -4.75 -4.73
N LEU A 84 -13.83 -3.89 -5.53
CA LEU A 84 -13.42 -2.50 -5.72
C LEU A 84 -13.77 -1.63 -4.51
N GLU A 85 -14.92 -1.85 -3.87
CA GLU A 85 -15.35 -1.14 -2.66
C GLU A 85 -14.39 -1.38 -1.49
N ASP A 86 -13.90 -2.61 -1.36
CA ASP A 86 -12.92 -2.99 -0.33
C ASP A 86 -11.47 -2.60 -0.67
N ALA A 87 -11.22 -2.00 -1.84
CA ALA A 87 -9.91 -1.53 -2.20
C ALA A 87 -9.44 -0.44 -1.21
N ARG A 88 -8.16 -0.46 -0.85
CA ARG A 88 -7.59 0.44 0.16
C ARG A 88 -6.62 1.43 -0.46
N LEU A 89 -6.60 2.63 0.09
CA LEU A 89 -5.62 3.67 -0.16
C LEU A 89 -4.68 3.77 1.04
N LEU A 90 -3.42 3.38 0.85
CA LEU A 90 -2.38 3.49 1.85
C LEU A 90 -1.76 4.89 1.78
N LEU A 91 -1.79 5.62 2.89
CA LEU A 91 -0.97 6.82 3.04
C LEU A 91 0.37 6.42 3.62
N CYS A 92 1.43 6.75 2.89
CA CYS A 92 2.79 6.38 3.22
C CYS A 92 3.67 7.63 3.35
N LYS A 93 4.62 7.60 4.30
CA LYS A 93 5.65 8.63 4.48
C LYS A 93 6.98 8.12 3.96
N ILE A 94 7.62 8.87 3.07
CA ILE A 94 8.95 8.53 2.55
C ILE A 94 9.98 8.71 3.67
N ARG A 95 10.80 7.69 3.90
CA ARG A 95 11.84 7.65 4.93
C ARG A 95 13.26 7.67 4.36
N GLY A 96 13.43 7.10 3.17
CA GLY A 96 14.73 6.84 2.59
C GLY A 96 14.61 6.51 1.12
N GLY A 97 15.71 6.64 0.39
CA GLY A 97 15.81 6.25 -1.01
C GLY A 97 17.02 5.36 -1.16
N LEU A 98 16.97 4.44 -2.11
CA LEU A 98 18.11 3.65 -2.51
C LEU A 98 18.47 3.98 -3.96
N LEU A 99 19.76 4.13 -4.22
CA LEU A 99 20.33 4.27 -5.55
C LEU A 99 21.46 3.24 -5.67
N ASP A 100 21.34 2.33 -6.63
CA ASP A 100 22.28 1.21 -6.78
C ASP A 100 22.52 0.44 -5.46
N ASP A 101 21.43 0.20 -4.71
CA ASP A 101 21.39 -0.45 -3.39
C ASP A 101 22.10 0.29 -2.24
N GLU A 102 22.55 1.52 -2.48
CA GLU A 102 23.10 2.41 -1.43
C GLU A 102 22.06 3.44 -0.97
N LEU A 103 22.08 3.77 0.33
CA LEU A 103 21.19 4.78 0.92
C LEU A 103 21.48 6.16 0.33
N ALA A 104 20.49 6.74 -0.33
CA ALA A 104 20.53 8.09 -0.85
C ALA A 104 19.92 9.09 0.14
N GLU A 105 20.70 10.09 0.56
CA GLU A 105 20.25 11.14 1.49
C GLU A 105 19.22 12.10 0.89
N HIS A 106 19.15 12.18 -0.45
CA HIS A 106 18.37 13.19 -1.15
C HIS A 106 17.47 12.58 -2.23
N MET A 107 16.15 12.62 -1.98
CA MET A 107 15.12 12.08 -2.87
C MET A 107 14.36 13.18 -3.61
N TYR A 108 15.00 13.77 -4.61
CA TYR A 108 14.38 14.77 -5.50
C TYR A 108 13.70 14.15 -6.72
N TRP A 109 13.23 12.90 -6.63
CA TRP A 109 12.69 12.19 -7.78
C TRP A 109 11.29 11.60 -7.52
N LEU A 110 10.56 11.42 -8.61
CA LEU A 110 9.22 10.85 -8.66
C LEU A 110 9.30 9.49 -9.35
N PRO A 111 8.90 8.39 -8.66
CA PRO A 111 8.79 7.08 -9.30
C PRO A 111 7.75 7.09 -10.42
N SER A 112 8.03 6.32 -11.48
CA SER A 112 7.11 6.10 -12.58
C SER A 112 5.91 5.27 -12.13
N ARG A 113 4.69 5.79 -12.35
CA ARG A 113 3.45 5.09 -11.96
C ARG A 113 3.24 3.73 -12.63
N SER A 114 3.70 3.57 -13.87
CA SER A 114 3.44 2.36 -14.68
C SER A 114 4.58 1.35 -14.63
N ARG A 115 5.79 1.79 -14.25
CA ARG A 115 6.99 0.96 -14.27
C ARG A 115 7.55 0.68 -12.88
N SER A 116 7.06 1.38 -11.85
CA SER A 116 7.44 1.08 -10.47
C SER A 116 6.70 -0.16 -9.96
N TYR A 117 7.41 -0.99 -9.20
CA TYR A 117 6.81 -2.05 -8.40
C TYR A 117 6.74 -1.62 -6.94
N VAL A 118 5.64 -1.95 -6.25
CA VAL A 118 5.49 -1.67 -4.81
C VAL A 118 5.38 -3.00 -4.08
N ARG A 119 6.34 -3.28 -3.20
CA ARG A 119 6.35 -4.48 -2.35
C ARG A 119 6.42 -4.14 -0.87
N LYS A 120 5.83 -4.99 -0.04
CA LYS A 120 6.00 -4.94 1.41
C LYS A 120 7.41 -5.42 1.77
N LEU A 121 8.01 -4.79 2.77
CA LEU A 121 9.29 -5.17 3.36
C LEU A 121 9.06 -5.71 4.78
N GLY A 122 9.76 -6.78 5.12
CA GLY A 122 9.93 -7.17 6.52
C GLY A 122 10.82 -6.18 7.27
N THR A 123 10.66 -6.10 8.59
CA THR A 123 11.46 -5.18 9.42
C THR A 123 12.95 -5.56 9.38
N ALA A 124 13.26 -6.86 9.34
CA ALA A 124 14.62 -7.35 9.17
C ALA A 124 15.28 -6.83 7.88
N GLU A 125 14.58 -6.89 6.74
CA GLU A 125 15.09 -6.35 5.47
C GLU A 125 15.35 -4.83 5.56
N VAL A 126 14.49 -4.09 6.25
CA VAL A 126 14.69 -2.64 6.45
C VAL A 126 15.96 -2.35 7.25
N LEU A 127 16.22 -3.14 8.30
CA LEU A 127 17.42 -2.99 9.14
C LEU A 127 18.69 -3.31 8.36
N GLU A 128 18.67 -4.36 7.53
CA GLU A 128 19.76 -4.70 6.62
C GLU A 128 20.03 -3.56 5.62
N LEU A 129 18.98 -3.04 4.97
CA LEU A 129 19.10 -1.91 4.04
C LEU A 129 19.60 -0.63 4.73
N SER A 130 19.33 -0.47 6.03
CA SER A 130 19.79 0.68 6.81
C SER A 130 21.27 0.58 7.21
N GLY A 131 21.93 -0.55 6.94
CA GLY A 131 23.32 -0.79 7.36
C GLY A 131 23.48 -0.99 8.88
N VAL A 132 22.38 -1.20 9.61
CA VAL A 132 22.34 -1.38 11.08
C VAL A 132 22.34 -2.88 11.43
N GLY A 133 22.78 -3.74 10.51
CA GLY A 133 22.87 -5.18 10.75
C GLY A 133 23.86 -5.51 11.86
N GLY A 134 23.36 -5.85 13.04
CA GLY A 134 24.16 -6.27 14.19
C GLY A 134 23.38 -6.24 15.51
N GLU A 135 23.92 -6.87 16.55
CA GLU A 135 23.35 -6.76 17.90
C GLU A 135 23.50 -5.32 18.40
N LEU A 136 22.39 -4.59 18.42
CA LEU A 136 22.34 -3.27 19.02
C LEU A 136 22.50 -3.39 20.54
N PRO A 137 23.25 -2.47 21.19
CA PRO A 137 23.60 -2.58 22.61
C PRO A 137 22.38 -2.48 23.54
N ILE A 138 21.24 -2.00 23.04
CA ILE A 138 20.02 -1.78 23.81
C ILE A 138 18.84 -2.37 23.04
N LEU A 139 18.21 -3.40 23.61
CA LEU A 139 16.95 -3.93 23.11
C LEU A 139 15.81 -2.98 23.50
N LEU A 140 15.19 -2.34 22.51
CA LEU A 140 14.03 -1.47 22.73
C LEU A 140 12.71 -2.24 22.71
N GLY A 141 12.65 -3.35 21.95
CA GLY A 141 11.45 -4.16 21.79
C GLY A 141 11.55 -5.05 20.55
N GLU A 142 10.41 -5.55 20.12
CA GLU A 142 10.26 -6.33 18.88
C GLU A 142 9.30 -5.62 17.92
N ALA A 143 9.55 -5.79 16.64
CA ALA A 143 8.65 -5.35 15.59
C ALA A 143 7.41 -6.24 15.55
N ARG A 144 6.35 -5.76 14.89
CA ARG A 144 5.07 -6.47 14.82
C ARG A 144 5.18 -7.81 14.09
N ASP A 145 6.13 -7.94 13.17
CA ASP A 145 6.45 -9.18 12.47
C ASP A 145 7.29 -10.16 13.32
N GLY A 146 7.61 -9.81 14.57
CA GLY A 146 8.41 -10.61 15.49
C GLY A 146 9.92 -10.43 15.31
N SER A 147 10.37 -9.55 14.41
CA SER A 147 11.79 -9.23 14.23
C SER A 147 12.34 -8.44 15.43
N LYS A 148 13.60 -8.68 15.81
CA LYS A 148 14.30 -8.03 16.93
C LYS A 148 15.50 -7.25 16.46
#